data_AF-A0A3D3PI89-F1
#
_entry.id   AF-A0A3D3PI89-F1
#
_cell.length_a   1.000
_cell.length_b   1.000
_cell.length_c   1.000
_cell.angle_alpha   90.00
_cell.angle_beta   90.00
_cell.angle_gamma   90.00
#
_symmetry.space_group_name_H-M   'P 1'
#
loop_
_entity.id
_entity.type
_entity.pdbx_description
1 polymer ?
#
loop_
_entity_poly.entity_id
_entity_poly.type
_entity_poly.pdbx_seq_one_letter_code
_entity_poly.pdbx_strand_id
1 'polypeptide(L)'
;MVMGIKPNALIILGIILLATIGLAWFQYLVFGLPRDPSLSLTPITPADPKGFPLWLSLSHWVNFFFLLLIIRSGLSILADHARLYWNNGCAPHSEWLRFTPVKVPDDRVWTAKEDARYISPVIGLPGYRHSIGLARHWHFITIPFFLLNGVAFIALLFFTNQWKRLVPVSWQVLPDSWNVFVHYATFNMPVEPNGFYHFNALQQISYFAVVFLLAPIAMLSGMAMSPAIENRLHWFPKLFGNRQGARSVHFLVMLAFV
;
A
#
# COMPACT_ATOMS: atom_id res chain seq x y z
N MET A 1 -21.12 -0.55 8.72
CA MET A 1 -20.48 0.52 7.95
C MET A 1 -20.89 0.32 6.49
N VAL A 2 -21.43 1.32 5.80
CA VAL A 2 -21.81 1.18 4.38
C VAL A 2 -20.77 1.89 3.53
N MET A 3 -20.17 1.17 2.59
CA MET A 3 -19.20 1.72 1.64
C MET A 3 -19.94 2.31 0.44
N GLY A 4 -19.59 3.54 0.08
CA GLY A 4 -20.04 4.19 -1.15
C GLY A 4 -18.81 4.67 -1.92
N ILE A 5 -18.68 4.23 -3.18
CA ILE A 5 -17.60 4.65 -4.07
C ILE A 5 -18.24 5.41 -5.22
N LYS A 6 -17.62 6.50 -5.70
CA LYS A 6 -18.13 7.17 -6.90
C LYS A 6 -18.14 6.20 -8.09
N PRO A 7 -19.20 6.19 -8.91
CA PRO A 7 -19.32 5.24 -10.02
C PRO A 7 -18.14 5.27 -10.98
N ASN A 8 -17.61 6.45 -11.31
CA ASN A 8 -16.44 6.58 -12.17
C ASN A 8 -15.18 5.92 -11.59
N ALA A 9 -14.96 5.99 -10.28
CA ALA A 9 -13.82 5.33 -9.63
C ALA A 9 -13.97 3.80 -9.69
N LEU A 10 -15.18 3.26 -9.49
CA LEU A 10 -15.46 1.83 -9.66
C LEU A 10 -15.24 1.38 -11.10
N ILE A 11 -15.72 2.15 -12.08
CA ILE A 11 -15.54 1.84 -13.51
C ILE A 11 -14.06 1.82 -13.87
N ILE A 12 -13.27 2.81 -13.43
CA ILE A 12 -11.83 2.85 -13.70
C ILE A 12 -11.13 1.64 -13.09
N LEU A 13 -11.41 1.31 -11.82
CA LEU A 13 -10.81 0.15 -11.16
C LEU A 13 -11.20 -1.17 -11.86
N GLY A 14 -12.49 -1.30 -12.21
CA GLY A 14 -13.01 -2.46 -12.92
C GLY A 14 -12.38 -2.62 -14.31
N ILE A 15 -12.23 -1.53 -15.07
CA ILE A 15 -11.56 -1.54 -16.38
C ILE A 15 -10.11 -1.97 -16.22
N ILE A 16 -9.35 -1.42 -15.28
CA ILE A 16 -7.94 -1.78 -15.08
C ILE A 16 -7.82 -3.27 -14.74
N LEU A 17 -8.62 -3.76 -13.80
CA LEU A 17 -8.58 -5.16 -13.37
C LEU A 17 -8.98 -6.12 -14.51
N LEU A 18 -10.13 -5.86 -15.14
CA LEU A 18 -10.65 -6.69 -16.23
C LEU A 18 -9.77 -6.63 -17.47
N ALA A 19 -9.20 -5.48 -17.81
CA ALA A 19 -8.25 -5.37 -18.91
C ALA A 19 -6.98 -6.16 -18.62
N THR A 20 -6.41 -6.05 -17.42
CA THR A 20 -5.18 -6.76 -17.06
C THR A 20 -5.38 -8.28 -17.10
N ILE A 21 -6.45 -8.80 -16.51
CA ILE A 21 -6.79 -10.24 -16.53
C ILE A 21 -7.20 -10.67 -17.95
N GLY A 22 -8.00 -9.87 -18.64
CA GLY A 22 -8.45 -10.13 -20.01
C GLY A 22 -7.31 -10.20 -21.01
N LEU A 23 -6.30 -9.33 -20.88
CA LEU A 23 -5.08 -9.37 -21.68
C LEU A 23 -4.25 -10.63 -21.42
N ALA A 24 -4.18 -11.10 -20.18
CA ALA A 24 -3.50 -12.36 -19.86
C ALA A 24 -4.20 -13.57 -20.48
N TRP A 25 -5.54 -13.62 -20.39
CA TRP A 25 -6.34 -14.67 -21.03
C TRP A 25 -6.29 -14.58 -22.55
N PHE A 26 -6.32 -13.38 -23.13
CA PHE A 26 -6.13 -13.18 -24.56
C PHE A 26 -4.77 -13.73 -25.02
N GLN A 27 -3.70 -13.42 -24.29
CA GLN A 27 -2.38 -13.97 -24.59
C GLN A 27 -2.39 -15.50 -24.58
N TYR A 28 -2.96 -16.11 -23.54
CA TYR A 28 -3.04 -17.55 -23.41
C TYR A 28 -3.87 -18.22 -24.52
N LEU A 29 -5.03 -17.66 -24.86
CA LEU A 29 -5.93 -18.25 -25.84
C LEU A 29 -5.44 -18.07 -27.29
N VAL A 30 -4.72 -16.99 -27.59
CA VAL A 30 -4.27 -16.68 -28.95
C VAL A 30 -2.85 -17.14 -29.23
N PHE A 31 -1.94 -16.99 -28.26
CA PHE A 31 -0.51 -17.27 -28.42
C PHE A 31 -0.02 -18.45 -27.54
N GLY A 32 -0.87 -19.00 -26.68
CA GLY A 32 -0.47 -20.01 -25.70
C GLY A 32 0.21 -19.41 -24.48
N LEU A 33 0.75 -20.29 -23.63
CA LEU A 33 1.50 -19.86 -22.45
C LEU A 33 2.83 -19.19 -22.86
N PRO A 34 3.16 -18.02 -22.29
CA PRO A 34 4.49 -17.46 -22.48
C PRO A 34 5.57 -18.35 -21.87
N ARG A 35 6.80 -18.20 -22.35
CA ARG A 35 7.98 -18.83 -21.75
C ARG A 35 8.05 -18.46 -20.27
N ASP A 36 8.18 -19.49 -19.42
CA ASP A 36 8.42 -19.30 -17.99
C ASP A 36 9.85 -18.79 -17.74
N PRO A 37 10.03 -17.54 -17.25
CA PRO A 37 11.35 -16.99 -16.96
C PRO A 37 12.06 -17.69 -15.80
N SER A 38 11.31 -18.32 -14.88
CA SER A 38 11.86 -19.02 -13.71
C SER A 38 12.72 -20.24 -14.08
N LEU A 39 12.56 -20.76 -15.30
CA LEU A 39 13.39 -21.84 -15.85
C LEU A 39 14.80 -21.39 -16.27
N SER A 40 15.06 -20.08 -16.32
CA SER A 40 16.31 -19.52 -16.84
C SER A 40 16.95 -18.52 -15.88
N LEU A 41 16.84 -18.79 -14.57
CA LEU A 41 17.48 -17.97 -13.55
C LEU A 41 19.00 -18.08 -13.62
N THR A 42 19.66 -16.97 -13.29
CA THR A 42 21.12 -16.90 -13.17
C THR A 42 21.60 -17.87 -12.09
N PRO A 43 22.67 -18.65 -12.35
CA PRO A 43 23.27 -19.52 -11.35
C PRO A 43 23.71 -18.75 -10.10
N ILE A 44 23.48 -19.35 -8.92
CA ILE A 44 23.87 -18.77 -7.63
C ILE A 44 25.39 -18.79 -7.50
N THR A 45 25.99 -17.62 -7.24
CA THR A 45 27.41 -17.47 -6.95
C THR A 45 27.66 -17.45 -5.43
N PRO A 46 28.90 -17.69 -4.96
CA PRO A 46 29.25 -17.51 -3.55
C PRO A 46 29.03 -16.09 -3.01
N ALA A 47 29.00 -15.09 -3.89
CA ALA A 47 28.79 -13.68 -3.55
C ALA A 47 27.30 -13.28 -3.47
N ASP A 48 26.39 -14.21 -3.78
CA ASP A 48 24.95 -13.97 -3.70
C ASP A 48 24.42 -14.19 -2.28
N PRO A 49 23.42 -13.40 -1.87
CA PRO A 49 22.84 -13.54 -0.56
C PRO A 49 22.14 -14.91 -0.44
N LYS A 50 22.43 -15.63 0.66
CA LYS A 50 21.87 -16.97 0.93
C LYS A 50 20.97 -16.94 2.15
N GLY A 51 19.87 -17.70 2.10
CA GLY A 51 18.99 -17.87 3.24
C GLY A 51 18.28 -16.56 3.64
N PHE A 52 17.70 -16.53 4.82
CA PHE A 52 17.21 -15.29 5.42
C PHE A 52 17.93 -15.08 6.76
N PRO A 53 18.84 -14.09 6.87
CA PRO A 53 19.50 -13.78 8.12
C PRO A 53 18.50 -13.47 9.23
N LEU A 54 18.83 -13.79 10.48
CA LEU A 54 17.93 -13.59 11.62
C LEU A 54 17.40 -12.15 11.70
N TRP A 55 18.26 -11.14 11.48
CA TRP A 55 17.85 -9.74 11.51
C TRP A 55 16.73 -9.42 10.50
N LEU A 56 16.76 -10.07 9.33
CA LEU A 56 15.80 -9.84 8.25
C LEU A 56 14.43 -10.41 8.67
N SER A 57 14.43 -11.65 9.17
CA SER A 57 13.23 -12.31 9.70
C SER A 57 12.65 -11.54 10.89
N LEU A 58 13.49 -11.07 11.82
CA LEU A 58 13.03 -10.24 12.94
C LEU A 58 12.44 -8.91 12.46
N SER A 59 13.13 -8.22 11.54
CA SER A 59 12.64 -6.95 10.99
C SER A 59 11.30 -7.11 10.30
N HIS A 60 11.07 -8.24 9.61
CA HIS A 60 9.80 -8.58 8.99
C HIS A 60 8.66 -8.66 10.03
N TRP A 61 8.84 -9.42 11.10
CA TRP A 61 7.83 -9.56 12.15
C TRP A 61 7.60 -8.26 12.93
N VAL A 62 8.66 -7.49 13.17
CA VAL A 62 8.56 -6.15 13.78
C VAL A 62 7.78 -5.20 12.87
N ASN A 63 8.03 -5.22 11.56
CA ASN A 63 7.25 -4.45 10.59
C ASN A 63 5.79 -4.87 10.57
N PHE A 64 5.51 -6.18 10.56
CA PHE A 64 4.14 -6.70 10.62
C PHE A 64 3.40 -6.19 11.86
N PHE A 65 4.04 -6.26 13.03
CA PHE A 65 3.48 -5.76 14.28
C PHE A 65 3.18 -4.26 14.21
N PHE A 66 4.12 -3.44 13.75
CA PHE A 66 3.91 -1.99 13.63
C PHE A 66 2.88 -1.61 12.57
N LEU A 67 2.89 -2.27 11.40
CA LEU A 67 1.88 -2.06 10.36
C LEU A 67 0.49 -2.37 10.89
N LEU A 68 0.32 -3.45 11.65
CA LEU A 68 -0.97 -3.75 12.29
C LEU A 68 -1.44 -2.60 13.19
N LEU A 69 -0.56 -2.04 14.03
CA LEU A 69 -0.92 -0.91 14.88
C LEU A 69 -1.21 0.37 14.09
N ILE A 70 -0.40 0.68 13.09
CA ILE A 70 -0.53 1.87 12.21
C ILE A 70 -1.83 1.79 11.41
N ILE A 71 -2.13 0.64 10.80
CA ILE A 71 -3.34 0.43 10.00
C ILE A 71 -4.58 0.54 10.88
N ARG A 72 -4.62 -0.14 12.03
CA ARG A 72 -5.79 -0.12 12.93
C ARG A 72 -6.05 1.27 13.50
N SER A 73 -4.99 1.97 13.91
CA SER A 73 -5.10 3.38 14.34
C SER A 73 -5.48 4.31 13.20
N GLY A 74 -4.94 4.11 12.00
CA GLY A 74 -5.26 4.88 10.79
C GLY A 74 -6.70 4.71 10.35
N LEU A 75 -7.26 3.49 10.43
CA LEU A 75 -8.67 3.21 10.18
C LEU A 75 -9.57 3.88 11.23
N SER A 76 -9.17 3.90 12.50
CA SER A 76 -9.86 4.68 13.53
C SER A 76 -9.82 6.20 13.23
N ILE A 77 -8.68 6.74 12.76
CA ILE A 77 -8.62 8.15 12.32
C ILE A 77 -9.54 8.41 11.11
N LEU A 78 -9.55 7.50 10.14
CA LEU A 78 -10.43 7.58 8.97
C LEU A 78 -11.90 7.58 9.38
N ALA A 79 -12.29 6.77 10.37
CA ALA A 79 -13.67 6.67 10.81
C ALA A 79 -14.22 7.97 11.43
N ASP A 80 -13.37 8.86 11.97
CA ASP A 80 -13.81 10.18 12.46
C ASP A 80 -14.15 11.19 11.36
N HIS A 81 -13.74 10.91 10.12
CA HIS A 81 -14.24 11.59 8.93
C HIS A 81 -14.26 10.60 7.78
N ALA A 82 -15.29 9.75 7.74
CA ALA A 82 -15.35 8.52 6.95
C ALA A 82 -15.55 8.76 5.44
N ARG A 83 -14.82 9.72 4.87
CA ARG A 83 -14.89 10.19 3.48
C ARG A 83 -13.50 10.57 2.99
N LEU A 84 -13.23 10.38 1.71
CA LEU A 84 -11.96 10.70 1.06
C LEU A 84 -12.21 11.54 -0.19
N TYR A 85 -11.31 12.50 -0.44
CA TYR A 85 -11.46 13.54 -1.44
C TYR A 85 -10.18 13.73 -2.23
N TRP A 86 -10.32 14.12 -3.49
CA TRP A 86 -9.21 14.61 -4.32
C TRP A 86 -9.07 16.13 -4.32
N ASN A 87 -10.06 16.84 -3.76
CA ASN A 87 -10.11 18.30 -3.69
C ASN A 87 -10.00 18.78 -2.24
N ASN A 88 -9.45 19.97 -2.04
CA ASN A 88 -9.21 20.52 -0.70
C ASN A 88 -10.48 21.08 -0.03
N GLY A 89 -11.51 21.41 -0.83
CA GLY A 89 -12.73 22.02 -0.32
C GLY A 89 -13.64 21.06 0.45
N CYS A 90 -13.51 19.74 0.23
CA CYS A 90 -14.32 18.71 0.87
C CYS A 90 -15.83 18.97 0.80
N ALA A 91 -16.30 19.64 -0.25
CA ALA A 91 -17.71 19.97 -0.39
C ALA A 91 -18.55 18.68 -0.31
N PRO A 92 -19.75 18.72 0.31
CA PRO A 92 -20.68 17.60 0.31
C PRO A 92 -20.80 16.97 -1.09
N HIS A 93 -20.84 15.64 -1.16
CA HIS A 93 -20.94 14.86 -2.40
C HIS A 93 -19.71 14.92 -3.33
N SER A 94 -18.67 15.67 -2.97
CA SER A 94 -17.41 15.71 -3.71
C SER A 94 -16.47 14.53 -3.38
N GLU A 95 -16.76 13.74 -2.35
CA GLU A 95 -15.98 12.56 -1.97
C GLU A 95 -15.89 11.55 -3.12
N TRP A 96 -14.74 10.89 -3.30
CA TRP A 96 -14.62 9.77 -4.25
C TRP A 96 -14.90 8.42 -3.58
N LEU A 97 -14.72 8.35 -2.27
CA LEU A 97 -14.94 7.17 -1.45
C LEU A 97 -15.48 7.60 -0.07
N ARG A 98 -16.51 6.90 0.41
CA ARG A 98 -17.09 7.06 1.75
C ARG A 98 -17.36 5.71 2.40
N PHE A 99 -17.27 5.70 3.73
CA PHE A 99 -17.56 4.56 4.59
C PHE A 99 -18.71 4.86 5.56
N THR A 100 -19.66 5.69 5.12
CA THR A 100 -20.80 6.12 5.91
C THR A 100 -22.07 6.09 5.05
N PRO A 101 -23.20 5.53 5.55
CA PRO A 101 -24.47 5.58 4.83
C PRO A 101 -25.04 7.00 4.79
N VAL A 102 -24.70 7.82 5.79
CA VAL A 102 -25.23 9.16 5.98
C VAL A 102 -24.83 10.07 4.83
N LYS A 103 -25.80 10.77 4.25
CA LYS A 103 -25.58 11.87 3.32
C LYS A 103 -25.49 13.16 4.13
N VAL A 104 -24.57 14.04 3.75
CA VAL A 104 -24.47 15.36 4.39
C VAL A 104 -25.72 16.15 4.01
N PRO A 105 -26.48 16.71 4.97
CA PRO A 105 -27.65 17.52 4.66
C PRO A 105 -27.27 18.85 4.02
N ASP A 106 -28.08 19.33 3.08
CA ASP A 106 -27.88 20.61 2.38
C ASP A 106 -28.58 21.80 3.10
N ASP A 107 -29.45 21.51 4.06
CA ASP A 107 -30.35 22.46 4.71
C ASP A 107 -29.86 22.97 6.09
N ARG A 108 -28.76 22.41 6.59
CA ARG A 108 -28.20 22.78 7.90
C ARG A 108 -26.68 22.65 7.95
N VAL A 109 -26.07 23.28 8.94
CA VAL A 109 -24.65 23.11 9.25
C VAL A 109 -24.40 21.65 9.64
N TRP A 110 -23.36 21.07 9.05
CA TRP A 110 -22.90 19.71 9.34
C TRP A 110 -21.44 19.74 9.79
N THR A 111 -21.19 19.25 10.99
CA THR A 111 -19.85 19.26 11.59
C THR A 111 -19.11 17.94 11.34
N ALA A 112 -17.77 17.99 11.40
CA ALA A 112 -16.95 16.78 11.28
C ALA A 112 -17.32 15.72 12.34
N LYS A 113 -17.76 16.16 13.53
CA LYS A 113 -18.15 15.24 14.61
C LYS A 113 -19.42 14.46 14.29
N GLU A 114 -20.36 15.06 13.56
CA GLU A 114 -21.57 14.37 13.09
C GLU A 114 -21.28 13.36 11.97
N ASP A 115 -20.16 13.52 11.26
CA ASP A 115 -19.70 12.57 10.25
C ASP A 115 -18.92 11.37 10.84
N ALA A 116 -18.48 11.48 12.10
CA ALA A 116 -17.69 10.44 12.77
C ALA A 116 -18.48 9.14 12.95
N ARG A 117 -17.85 8.00 12.67
CA ARG A 117 -18.44 6.67 12.78
C ARG A 117 -17.65 5.80 13.74
N TYR A 118 -18.40 4.96 14.46
CA TYR A 118 -17.80 3.90 15.24
C TYR A 118 -17.20 2.83 14.31
N ILE A 119 -16.02 2.34 14.67
CA ILE A 119 -15.37 1.20 14.03
C ILE A 119 -15.20 0.07 15.06
N SER A 120 -15.45 -1.17 14.63
CA SER A 120 -15.31 -2.34 15.50
C SER A 120 -13.87 -2.49 16.01
N PRO A 121 -13.65 -2.87 17.27
CA PRO A 121 -12.32 -3.13 17.82
C PRO A 121 -11.64 -4.35 17.20
N VAL A 122 -12.31 -5.12 16.34
CA VAL A 122 -11.69 -6.16 15.51
C VAL A 122 -10.84 -5.53 14.41
N ILE A 123 -11.31 -4.43 13.82
CA ILE A 123 -10.70 -3.76 12.66
C ILE A 123 -9.93 -2.51 13.09
N GLY A 124 -10.48 -1.73 14.01
CA GLY A 124 -9.86 -0.53 14.57
C GLY A 124 -9.05 -0.83 15.84
N LEU A 125 -8.78 0.20 16.63
CA LEU A 125 -8.11 0.06 17.92
C LEU A 125 -8.95 -0.75 18.94
N PRO A 126 -8.29 -1.55 19.80
CA PRO A 126 -8.97 -2.27 20.87
C PRO A 126 -9.50 -1.30 21.96
N GLY A 127 -10.43 -1.78 22.80
CA GLY A 127 -10.90 -1.05 23.98
C GLY A 127 -12.26 -0.35 23.85
N TYR A 128 -13.00 -0.58 22.76
CA TYR A 128 -14.39 -0.13 22.50
C TYR A 128 -14.64 1.40 22.55
N ARG A 129 -13.67 2.20 23.00
CA ARG A 129 -13.74 3.65 23.04
C ARG A 129 -13.16 4.24 21.76
N HIS A 130 -14.05 4.62 20.84
CA HIS A 130 -13.66 5.35 19.64
C HIS A 130 -13.40 6.83 19.96
N SER A 131 -12.14 7.27 19.81
CA SER A 131 -11.80 8.70 19.89
C SER A 131 -10.64 9.07 18.97
N ILE A 132 -10.78 10.20 18.28
CA ILE A 132 -9.73 10.73 17.40
C ILE A 132 -8.40 10.94 18.11
N GLY A 133 -8.44 11.38 19.38
CA GLY A 133 -7.26 11.65 20.18
C GLY A 133 -6.45 10.39 20.44
N LEU A 134 -7.11 9.33 20.91
CA LEU A 134 -6.46 8.04 21.14
C LEU A 134 -5.96 7.42 19.84
N ALA A 135 -6.75 7.51 18.77
CA ALA A 135 -6.37 7.00 17.45
C ALA A 135 -5.09 7.67 16.93
N ARG A 136 -5.03 9.00 17.00
CA ARG A 136 -3.84 9.77 16.65
C ARG A 136 -2.65 9.44 17.53
N HIS A 137 -2.85 9.31 18.84
CA HIS A 137 -1.75 9.00 19.77
C HIS A 137 -1.08 7.66 19.41
N TRP A 138 -1.88 6.59 19.22
CA TRP A 138 -1.35 5.29 18.79
C TRP A 138 -0.69 5.34 17.43
N HIS A 139 -1.27 6.07 16.48
CA HIS A 139 -0.68 6.20 15.14
C HIS A 139 0.69 6.88 15.21
N PHE A 140 0.78 8.05 15.87
CA PHE A 140 1.99 8.84 15.92
C PHE A 140 3.06 8.30 16.87
N ILE A 141 2.70 7.59 17.95
CA ILE A 141 3.70 6.95 18.82
C ILE A 141 4.35 5.74 18.13
N THR A 142 3.63 5.02 17.26
CA THR A 142 4.16 3.85 16.55
C THR A 142 5.07 4.25 15.38
N ILE A 143 4.78 5.36 14.69
CA ILE A 143 5.52 5.79 13.49
C ILE A 143 7.06 5.85 13.71
N PRO A 144 7.60 6.50 14.76
CA PRO A 144 9.05 6.57 14.96
C PRO A 144 9.74 5.20 15.04
N PHE A 145 9.10 4.21 15.66
CA PHE A 145 9.65 2.85 15.76
C PHE A 145 9.61 2.12 14.43
N PHE A 146 8.52 2.26 13.68
CA PHE A 146 8.43 1.74 12.31
C PHE A 146 9.50 2.35 11.41
N LEU A 147 9.71 3.66 11.49
CA LEU A 147 10.74 4.37 10.73
C LEU A 147 12.15 3.94 11.12
N LEU A 148 12.44 3.81 12.42
CA LEU A 148 13.74 3.35 12.89
C LEU A 148 14.04 1.93 12.42
N ASN A 149 13.06 1.02 12.51
CA ASN A 149 13.18 -0.34 11.98
C ASN A 149 13.38 -0.33 10.46
N GLY A 150 12.65 0.52 9.73
CA GLY A 150 12.80 0.69 8.30
C GLY A 150 14.19 1.19 7.89
N VAL A 151 14.74 2.18 8.59
CA VAL A 151 16.10 2.68 8.36
C VAL A 151 17.14 1.59 8.63
N ALA A 152 17.02 0.87 9.75
CA ALA A 152 17.90 -0.24 10.07
C ALA A 152 17.82 -1.37 9.01
N PHE A 153 16.60 -1.71 8.60
CA PHE A 153 16.32 -2.70 7.56
C PHE A 153 16.96 -2.31 6.22
N ILE A 154 16.76 -1.08 5.75
CA ILE A 154 17.37 -0.58 4.51
C ILE A 154 18.90 -0.61 4.62
N ALA A 155 19.48 -0.11 5.71
CA ALA A 155 20.92 -0.14 5.92
C ALA A 155 21.47 -1.58 5.84
N LEU A 156 20.88 -2.50 6.60
CA LEU A 156 21.31 -3.90 6.62
C LEU A 156 21.10 -4.59 5.27
N LEU A 157 20.03 -4.27 4.52
CA LEU A 157 19.83 -4.78 3.16
C LEU A 157 21.03 -4.47 2.26
N PHE A 158 21.54 -3.24 2.32
CA PHE A 158 22.69 -2.83 1.51
C PHE A 158 24.01 -3.39 2.04
N PHE A 159 24.26 -3.34 3.36
CA PHE A 159 25.50 -3.86 3.96
C PHE A 159 25.68 -5.38 3.83
N THR A 160 24.59 -6.14 3.74
CA THR A 160 24.63 -7.61 3.66
C THR A 160 24.31 -8.15 2.26
N ASN A 161 24.29 -7.30 1.24
CA ASN A 161 23.94 -7.63 -0.15
C ASN A 161 22.55 -8.26 -0.36
N GLN A 162 21.69 -8.25 0.66
CA GLN A 162 20.32 -8.78 0.59
C GLN A 162 19.44 -7.98 -0.38
N TRP A 163 19.78 -6.71 -0.61
CA TRP A 163 19.12 -5.85 -1.61
C TRP A 163 19.13 -6.44 -3.03
N LYS A 164 20.13 -7.26 -3.39
CA LYS A 164 20.27 -7.88 -4.72
C LYS A 164 19.09 -8.76 -5.11
N ARG A 165 18.33 -9.28 -4.12
CA ARG A 165 17.10 -10.04 -4.38
C ARG A 165 15.93 -9.14 -4.73
N LEU A 166 15.90 -7.93 -4.16
CA LEU A 166 14.77 -7.03 -4.21
C LEU A 166 14.85 -6.08 -5.38
N VAL A 167 16.02 -5.50 -5.64
CA VAL A 167 16.18 -4.44 -6.64
C VAL A 167 16.41 -5.07 -8.01
N PRO A 168 15.51 -4.86 -9.00
CA PRO A 168 15.76 -5.29 -10.35
C PRO A 168 16.94 -4.53 -10.95
N VAL A 169 17.88 -5.25 -11.54
CA VAL A 169 19.07 -4.68 -12.21
C VAL A 169 18.97 -4.69 -13.73
N SER A 170 17.83 -5.14 -14.27
CA SER A 170 17.54 -5.20 -15.70
C SER A 170 16.08 -4.88 -15.96
N TRP A 171 15.82 -4.17 -17.06
CA TRP A 171 14.48 -3.89 -17.55
C TRP A 171 13.72 -5.15 -17.99
N GLN A 172 14.43 -6.27 -18.21
CA GLN A 172 13.84 -7.57 -18.53
C GLN A 172 12.86 -8.07 -17.44
N VAL A 173 12.98 -7.57 -16.21
CA VAL A 173 12.04 -7.90 -15.13
C VAL A 173 10.58 -7.58 -15.49
N LEU A 174 10.34 -6.54 -16.31
CA LEU A 174 8.98 -6.13 -16.69
C LEU A 174 8.29 -7.16 -17.60
N PRO A 175 8.82 -7.51 -18.78
CA PRO A 175 8.23 -8.58 -19.59
C PRO A 175 8.23 -9.94 -18.88
N ASP A 176 9.24 -10.24 -18.07
CA ASP A 176 9.26 -11.49 -17.29
C ASP A 176 8.15 -11.53 -16.22
N SER A 177 7.91 -10.40 -15.54
CA SER A 177 6.80 -10.28 -14.58
C SER A 177 5.44 -10.44 -15.24
N TRP A 178 5.28 -9.95 -16.47
CA TRP A 178 4.07 -10.18 -17.26
C TRP A 178 3.92 -11.67 -17.60
N ASN A 179 4.99 -12.34 -18.05
CA ASN A 179 4.93 -13.77 -18.35
C ASN A 179 4.51 -14.59 -17.12
N VAL A 180 5.13 -14.34 -15.96
CA VAL A 180 4.75 -14.96 -14.68
C VAL A 180 3.31 -14.62 -14.28
N PHE A 181 2.87 -13.38 -14.50
CA PHE A 181 1.48 -12.97 -14.25
C PHE A 181 0.49 -13.74 -15.13
N VAL A 182 0.76 -13.94 -16.42
CA VAL A 182 -0.10 -14.71 -17.33
C VAL A 182 -0.28 -16.16 -16.85
N HIS A 183 0.80 -16.77 -16.37
CA HIS A 183 0.77 -18.09 -15.74
C HIS A 183 -0.23 -18.13 -14.57
N TYR A 184 -0.07 -17.26 -13.58
CA TYR A 184 -1.00 -17.20 -12.43
C TYR A 184 -2.43 -16.81 -12.83
N ALA A 185 -2.62 -15.81 -13.70
CA ALA A 185 -3.93 -15.30 -14.09
C ALA A 185 -4.76 -16.31 -14.90
N THR A 186 -4.10 -17.28 -15.54
CA THR A 186 -4.75 -18.36 -16.30
C THR A 186 -4.69 -19.70 -15.58
N PHE A 187 -4.32 -19.71 -14.29
CA PHE A 187 -4.26 -20.89 -13.42
C PHE A 187 -3.25 -21.96 -13.88
N ASN A 188 -2.21 -21.57 -14.60
CA ASN A 188 -1.07 -22.41 -14.97
C ASN A 188 0.10 -22.05 -14.05
N MET A 189 0.41 -22.88 -13.06
CA MET A 189 1.41 -22.53 -12.06
C MET A 189 2.83 -22.55 -12.65
N PRO A 190 3.59 -21.44 -12.61
CA PRO A 190 4.96 -21.41 -13.09
C PRO A 190 5.87 -22.19 -12.12
N VAL A 191 7.08 -22.51 -12.57
CA VAL A 191 8.09 -23.09 -11.68
C VAL A 191 8.46 -22.05 -10.63
N GLU A 192 8.34 -22.42 -9.36
CA GLU A 192 8.71 -21.53 -8.26
C GLU A 192 10.21 -21.68 -7.97
N PRO A 193 10.99 -20.58 -8.04
CA PRO A 193 12.40 -20.60 -7.65
C PRO A 193 12.59 -20.95 -6.18
N ASN A 194 13.81 -21.35 -5.82
CA ASN A 194 14.14 -21.46 -4.41
C ASN A 194 14.23 -20.06 -3.77
N GLY A 195 13.21 -19.72 -2.98
CA GLY A 195 13.05 -18.43 -2.30
C GLY A 195 14.19 -18.03 -1.36
N PHE A 196 15.04 -18.96 -0.93
CA PHE A 196 16.25 -18.64 -0.16
C PHE A 196 17.36 -17.98 -1.00
N TYR A 197 17.19 -17.92 -2.32
CA TYR A 197 18.18 -17.38 -3.26
C TYR A 197 17.55 -16.37 -4.21
N HIS A 198 16.45 -16.72 -4.88
CA HIS A 198 15.82 -15.90 -5.91
C HIS A 198 14.32 -15.75 -5.69
N PHE A 199 13.78 -14.64 -6.18
CA PHE A 199 12.35 -14.44 -6.40
C PHE A 199 12.05 -14.52 -7.89
N ASN A 200 10.86 -14.98 -8.26
CA ASN A 200 10.41 -14.80 -9.64
C ASN A 200 10.21 -13.30 -9.94
N ALA A 201 10.16 -12.93 -11.21
CA ALA A 201 10.12 -11.52 -11.62
C ALA A 201 8.91 -10.76 -11.04
N LEU A 202 7.74 -11.40 -10.97
CA LEU A 202 6.53 -10.79 -10.40
C LEU A 202 6.67 -10.53 -8.89
N GLN A 203 7.22 -11.48 -8.14
CA GLN A 203 7.55 -11.30 -6.73
C GLN A 203 8.59 -10.19 -6.53
N GLN A 204 9.66 -10.17 -7.32
CA GLN A 204 10.72 -9.16 -7.20
C GLN A 204 10.18 -7.74 -7.38
N ILE A 205 9.38 -7.48 -8.42
CA ILE A 205 8.77 -6.15 -8.60
C ILE A 205 7.81 -5.79 -7.47
N SER A 206 7.10 -6.79 -6.93
CA SER A 206 6.15 -6.59 -5.83
C SER A 206 6.88 -6.19 -4.55
N TYR A 207 7.95 -6.91 -4.19
CA TYR A 207 8.75 -6.60 -3.01
C TYR A 207 9.53 -5.30 -3.16
N PHE A 208 10.05 -5.02 -4.36
CA PHE A 208 10.67 -3.72 -4.67
C PHE A 208 9.66 -2.59 -4.45
N ALA A 209 8.45 -2.71 -5.00
CA ALA A 209 7.42 -1.70 -4.87
C ALA A 209 7.03 -1.47 -3.41
N VAL A 210 6.83 -2.53 -2.62
CA VAL A 210 6.49 -2.41 -1.20
C VAL A 210 7.56 -1.66 -0.42
N VAL A 211 8.83 -2.03 -0.59
CA VAL A 211 9.95 -1.49 0.21
C VAL A 211 10.37 -0.10 -0.26
N PHE A 212 10.52 0.10 -1.57
CA PHE A 212 11.18 1.29 -2.13
C PHE A 212 10.21 2.31 -2.72
N LEU A 213 8.93 1.98 -2.90
CA LEU A 213 7.91 2.91 -3.42
C LEU A 213 6.80 3.16 -2.39
N LEU A 214 6.06 2.12 -2.00
CA LEU A 214 4.89 2.25 -1.13
C LEU A 214 5.26 2.77 0.26
N ALA A 215 6.29 2.23 0.90
CA ALA A 215 6.72 2.73 2.22
C ALA A 215 7.14 4.22 2.19
N PRO A 216 8.01 4.69 1.26
CA PRO A 216 8.27 6.12 1.11
C PRO A 216 7.03 6.96 0.79
N ILE A 217 6.13 6.50 -0.08
CA ILE A 217 4.89 7.23 -0.39
C ILE A 217 4.00 7.33 0.85
N ALA A 218 3.89 6.27 1.67
CA ALA A 218 3.17 6.31 2.95
C ALA A 218 3.73 7.38 3.88
N MET A 219 5.06 7.48 4.00
CA MET A 219 5.75 8.48 4.81
C MET A 219 5.49 9.90 4.30
N LEU A 220 5.67 10.14 3.01
CA LEU A 220 5.51 11.45 2.38
C LEU A 220 4.06 11.93 2.44
N SER A 221 3.11 11.06 2.11
CA SER A 221 1.67 11.37 2.21
C SER A 221 1.23 11.58 3.66
N GLY A 222 1.79 10.81 4.61
CA GLY A 222 1.63 10.99 6.05
C GLY A 222 2.04 12.39 6.52
N MET A 223 3.24 12.81 6.14
CA MET A 223 3.77 14.14 6.43
C MET A 223 2.95 15.25 5.77
N ALA A 224 2.45 15.05 4.56
CA ALA A 224 1.67 16.05 3.83
C ALA A 224 0.31 16.34 4.46
N MET A 225 -0.18 15.45 5.34
CA MET A 225 -1.39 15.68 6.12
C MET A 225 -1.17 16.51 7.41
N SER A 226 0.09 16.79 7.77
CA SER A 226 0.45 17.53 8.99
C SER A 226 0.25 19.04 8.81
N PRO A 227 -0.57 19.70 9.66
CA PRO A 227 -0.70 21.16 9.64
C PRO A 227 0.64 21.88 9.83
N ALA A 228 1.52 21.36 10.69
CA ALA A 228 2.81 21.97 10.97
C ALA A 228 3.73 21.97 9.74
N ILE A 229 3.69 20.88 8.95
CA ILE A 229 4.47 20.78 7.72
C ILE A 229 3.85 21.64 6.63
N GLU A 230 2.53 21.59 6.45
CA GLU A 230 1.81 22.43 5.48
C GLU A 230 2.06 23.93 5.73
N ASN A 231 2.06 24.37 6.99
CA ASN A 231 2.31 25.76 7.37
C ASN A 231 3.75 26.21 7.10
N ARG A 232 4.73 25.30 7.14
CA ARG A 232 6.14 25.61 6.89
C ARG A 232 6.54 25.42 5.42
N LEU A 233 5.95 24.43 4.76
CA LEU A 233 6.25 23.97 3.41
C LEU A 233 4.96 23.88 2.60
N HIS A 234 4.38 25.02 2.23
CA HIS A 234 3.11 25.10 1.51
C HIS A 234 3.09 24.35 0.16
N TRP A 235 4.26 24.07 -0.43
CA TRP A 235 4.39 23.30 -1.67
C TRP A 235 4.25 21.79 -1.45
N PHE A 236 4.51 21.30 -0.24
CA PHE A 236 4.64 19.87 0.01
C PHE A 236 3.32 19.08 -0.20
N PRO A 237 2.15 19.54 0.29
CA PRO A 237 0.89 18.87 -0.03
C PRO A 237 0.51 18.93 -1.51
N LYS A 238 1.07 19.87 -2.29
CA LYS A 238 0.80 19.98 -3.74
C LYS A 238 1.38 18.82 -4.53
N LEU A 239 2.38 18.10 -4.00
CA LEU A 239 2.88 16.85 -4.58
C LEU A 239 1.77 15.78 -4.72
N PHE A 240 0.75 15.85 -3.85
CA PHE A 240 -0.42 14.98 -3.87
C PHE A 240 -1.67 15.71 -4.36
N GLY A 241 -1.50 16.81 -5.10
CA GLY A 241 -2.54 17.75 -5.52
C GLY A 241 -3.00 18.70 -4.41
N ASN A 242 -3.22 18.19 -3.20
CA ASN A 242 -3.52 18.93 -1.98
C ASN A 242 -3.48 18.00 -0.76
N ARG A 243 -3.79 18.55 0.42
CA ARG A 243 -3.82 17.79 1.68
C ARG A 243 -4.83 16.64 1.71
N GLN A 244 -6.00 16.81 1.08
CA GLN A 244 -6.98 15.73 1.00
C GLN A 244 -6.59 14.67 -0.03
N GLY A 245 -5.95 15.09 -1.12
CA GLY A 245 -5.30 14.17 -2.05
C GLY A 245 -4.23 13.33 -1.36
N ALA A 246 -3.39 13.92 -0.50
CA ALA A 246 -2.43 13.17 0.32
C ALA A 246 -3.11 12.13 1.21
N ARG A 247 -4.25 12.47 1.82
CA ARG A 247 -5.04 11.53 2.63
C ARG A 247 -5.61 10.37 1.82
N SER A 248 -6.08 10.64 0.60
CA SER A 248 -6.55 9.62 -0.33
C SER A 248 -5.42 8.70 -0.79
N VAL A 249 -4.26 9.25 -1.15
CA VAL A 249 -3.07 8.46 -1.49
C VAL A 249 -2.60 7.61 -0.31
N HIS A 250 -2.54 8.19 0.89
CA HIS A 250 -2.15 7.46 2.10
C HIS A 250 -3.08 6.27 2.38
N PHE A 251 -4.38 6.46 2.19
CA PHE A 251 -5.37 5.38 2.30
C PHE A 251 -5.16 4.30 1.22
N LEU A 252 -4.93 4.68 -0.03
CA LEU A 252 -4.66 3.72 -1.12
C LEU A 252 -3.37 2.92 -0.88
N VAL A 253 -2.32 3.54 -0.34
CA VAL A 253 -1.09 2.84 0.04
C VAL A 253 -1.35 1.86 1.20
N MET A 254 -2.17 2.25 2.18
CA MET A 254 -2.58 1.32 3.23
C MET A 254 -3.32 0.12 2.65
N LEU A 255 -4.23 0.31 1.69
CA LEU A 255 -4.89 -0.80 1.01
C LEU A 255 -3.89 -1.68 0.24
N ALA A 256 -2.84 -1.11 -0.35
CA ALA A 256 -1.82 -1.88 -1.05
C ALA A 256 -0.91 -2.71 -0.13
N PHE A 257 -0.89 -2.43 1.17
CA PHE A 257 -0.16 -3.24 2.16
C PHE A 257 -0.95 -4.43 2.69
N VAL A 258 -2.28 -4.47 2.47
CA VAL A 258 -3.20 -5.50 2.97
C VAL A 258 -3.52 -6.47 1.84
#